data_AF-A0A074YVZ5-F1
#
_entry.id   AF-A0A074YVZ5-F1
#
_cell.length_a   1.000
_cell.length_b   1.000
_cell.length_c   1.000
_cell.angle_alpha   90.00
_cell.angle_beta   90.00
_cell.angle_gamma   90.00
#
_symmetry.space_group_name_H-M   'P 1'
#
loop_
_entity.id
_entity.type
_entity.pdbx_description
1 polymer ?
#
loop_
_entity_poly.entity_id
_entity_poly.type
_entity_poly.pdbx_seq_one_letter_code
_entity_poly.pdbx_strand_id
1 'polypeptide(L)'
;PPCHTLPVILNSRVICDLIQADVYHAYQVVRENNVPPENIITFAYDDIANSRKNPFKGKVFHDYEHEDVYKGVVIDYRGKDVTRDNFLKVLKGDKKLEANKKKVLKSGPNDNVFIFYSGHGGASYITFLKEYESTSLVTVSSSASSRAHKNFLLVLRQLYAMELNDTLAYMHSKKMFNKLVLYVEACYSGSMFKDVIPSHMG
;
A
#
# COMPACT_ATOMS: atom_id res chain seq x y z
N PRO A 1 18.46 -10.10 -24.53
CA PRO A 1 18.77 -9.36 -23.29
C PRO A 1 17.81 -9.77 -22.16
N PRO A 2 18.28 -10.16 -20.97
CA PRO A 2 17.37 -10.50 -19.90
C PRO A 2 16.61 -9.23 -19.52
N CYS A 3 15.29 -9.27 -19.68
CA CYS A 3 14.39 -8.20 -19.29
C CYS A 3 14.48 -8.13 -17.75
N HIS A 4 15.24 -7.19 -17.22
CA HIS A 4 15.37 -7.02 -15.78
C HIS A 4 14.02 -6.53 -15.23
N THR A 5 13.56 -7.31 -14.26
CA THR A 5 12.25 -7.32 -13.66
C THR A 5 11.73 -5.96 -13.19
N LEU A 6 10.43 -5.76 -13.35
CA LEU A 6 9.70 -4.61 -12.84
C LEU A 6 9.59 -4.67 -11.31
N PRO A 7 10.11 -3.71 -10.54
CA PRO A 7 9.68 -3.57 -9.15
C PRO A 7 8.23 -3.15 -9.10
N VAL A 8 7.40 -3.99 -8.49
CA VAL A 8 5.96 -3.75 -8.33
C VAL A 8 5.66 -3.39 -6.89
N ILE A 9 5.20 -2.18 -6.62
CA ILE A 9 4.79 -1.76 -5.27
C ILE A 9 3.26 -1.75 -5.22
N LEU A 10 2.68 -2.64 -4.41
CA LEU A 10 1.24 -2.75 -4.22
C LEU A 10 0.89 -2.25 -2.81
N ASN A 11 -0.13 -1.40 -2.65
CA ASN A 11 -0.51 -0.86 -1.34
C ASN A 11 -2.03 -0.82 -1.11
N SER A 12 -2.47 -1.20 0.10
CA SER A 12 -3.87 -1.18 0.54
C SER A 12 -4.12 -0.85 2.02
N ARG A 13 -5.12 0.00 2.30
CA ARG A 13 -6.27 -0.21 3.24
C ARG A 13 -7.14 1.07 3.39
N VAL A 14 -8.48 0.92 3.56
CA VAL A 14 -9.35 1.41 4.68
C VAL A 14 -10.85 1.03 4.47
N ILE A 15 -11.52 0.54 5.53
CA ILE A 15 -12.97 0.32 5.82
C ILE A 15 -13.88 -0.43 4.80
N CYS A 16 -13.40 -0.83 3.63
CA CYS A 16 -14.09 -1.86 2.83
C CYS A 16 -13.18 -3.08 2.72
N ASP A 17 -13.68 -4.26 3.11
CA ASP A 17 -12.97 -5.55 3.03
C ASP A 17 -12.43 -5.86 1.60
N LEU A 18 -12.95 -5.14 0.58
CA LEU A 18 -12.68 -5.33 -0.85
C LEU A 18 -11.29 -4.84 -1.31
N ILE A 19 -10.72 -3.81 -0.69
CA ILE A 19 -9.52 -3.11 -1.22
C ILE A 19 -8.24 -3.99 -1.16
N GLN A 20 -8.17 -4.92 -0.19
CA GLN A 20 -7.04 -5.85 -0.09
C GLN A 20 -7.11 -6.96 -1.15
N ALA A 21 -8.32 -7.31 -1.61
CA ALA A 21 -8.49 -8.27 -2.70
C ALA A 21 -7.86 -7.72 -4.00
N ASP A 22 -8.00 -6.42 -4.28
CA ASP A 22 -7.37 -5.78 -5.45
C ASP A 22 -5.84 -5.92 -5.42
N VAL A 23 -5.22 -5.72 -4.25
CA VAL A 23 -3.76 -5.86 -4.09
C VAL A 23 -3.32 -7.30 -4.26
N TYR A 24 -4.07 -8.26 -3.71
CA TYR A 24 -3.77 -9.68 -3.88
C TYR A 24 -3.95 -10.12 -5.34
N HIS A 25 -5.01 -9.65 -6.00
CA HIS A 25 -5.21 -9.92 -7.42
C HIS A 25 -4.12 -9.28 -8.29
N ALA A 26 -3.75 -8.03 -8.04
CA ALA A 26 -2.63 -7.38 -8.72
C ALA A 26 -1.31 -8.13 -8.51
N TYR A 27 -1.09 -8.72 -7.33
CA TYR A 27 0.04 -9.61 -7.07
C TYR A 27 -0.01 -10.82 -8.01
N GLN A 28 -1.14 -11.52 -8.10
CA GLN A 28 -1.26 -12.68 -9.00
C GLN A 28 -1.00 -12.29 -10.46
N VAL A 29 -1.62 -11.21 -10.94
CA VAL A 29 -1.43 -10.72 -12.32
C VAL A 29 0.06 -10.48 -12.64
N VAL A 30 0.82 -9.83 -11.75
CA VAL A 30 2.25 -9.60 -12.03
C VAL A 30 3.07 -10.88 -11.93
N ARG A 31 2.70 -11.82 -11.04
CA ARG A 31 3.35 -13.14 -10.93
C ARG A 31 3.12 -13.98 -12.19
N GLU A 32 1.91 -13.98 -12.73
CA GLU A 32 1.54 -14.63 -14.01
C GLU A 32 2.30 -14.03 -15.19
N ASN A 33 2.62 -12.74 -15.12
CA ASN A 33 3.48 -12.06 -16.09
C ASN A 33 4.98 -12.19 -15.79
N ASN A 34 5.39 -13.23 -15.06
CA ASN A 34 6.78 -13.60 -14.77
C ASN A 34 7.57 -12.58 -13.93
N VAL A 35 6.91 -11.72 -13.15
CA VAL A 35 7.61 -10.87 -12.17
C VAL A 35 7.92 -11.70 -10.93
N PRO A 36 9.19 -12.04 -10.63
CA PRO A 36 9.56 -12.78 -9.42
C PRO A 36 9.16 -12.08 -8.10
N PRO A 37 8.85 -12.85 -7.03
CA PRO A 37 8.36 -12.31 -5.76
C PRO A 37 9.37 -11.43 -5.03
N GLU A 38 10.67 -11.64 -5.24
CA GLU A 38 11.73 -10.78 -4.71
C GLU A 38 11.69 -9.35 -5.25
N ASN A 39 11.09 -9.17 -6.43
CA ASN A 39 10.95 -7.88 -7.09
C ASN A 39 9.56 -7.25 -6.86
N ILE A 40 8.69 -7.90 -6.09
CA ILE A 40 7.39 -7.34 -5.70
C ILE A 40 7.49 -6.89 -4.25
N ILE A 41 7.06 -5.66 -3.96
CA ILE A 41 6.97 -5.12 -2.59
C ILE A 41 5.50 -4.94 -2.24
N THR A 42 4.98 -5.81 -1.39
CA THR A 42 3.55 -5.82 -1.06
C THR A 42 3.29 -5.21 0.32
N PHE A 43 2.41 -4.20 0.34
CA PHE A 43 1.82 -3.61 1.53
C PHE A 43 0.37 -4.08 1.64
N ALA A 44 0.08 -4.85 2.69
CA ALA A 44 -1.27 -5.31 2.97
C ALA A 44 -1.46 -5.46 4.49
N TYR A 45 -2.61 -5.05 5.01
CA TYR A 45 -2.85 -5.12 6.44
C TYR A 45 -2.95 -6.57 6.94
N ASP A 46 -3.40 -7.47 6.06
CA ASP A 46 -3.53 -8.91 6.28
C ASP A 46 -4.59 -9.29 7.33
N ASP A 47 -5.67 -8.51 7.40
CA ASP A 47 -6.76 -8.71 8.38
C ASP A 47 -8.05 -9.29 7.78
N ILE A 48 -8.07 -9.63 6.48
CA ILE A 48 -9.29 -10.13 5.80
C ILE A 48 -9.37 -11.64 5.64
N ALA A 49 -8.28 -12.32 5.23
CA ALA A 49 -8.29 -13.76 4.92
C ALA A 49 -8.74 -14.61 6.13
N ASN A 50 -8.25 -14.26 7.33
CA ASN A 50 -8.58 -14.96 8.58
C ASN A 50 -9.57 -14.20 9.46
N SER A 51 -10.18 -13.12 8.96
CA SER A 51 -11.20 -12.36 9.70
C SER A 51 -12.33 -13.26 10.18
N ARG A 52 -12.84 -13.05 11.40
CA ARG A 52 -14.01 -13.79 11.90
C ARG A 52 -15.24 -13.63 11.00
N LYS A 53 -15.35 -12.50 10.29
CA LYS A 53 -16.44 -12.19 9.36
C LYS A 53 -16.31 -12.88 8.00
N ASN A 54 -15.09 -13.27 7.60
CA ASN A 54 -14.89 -13.94 6.32
C ASN A 54 -15.49 -15.35 6.37
N PRO A 55 -16.49 -15.70 5.54
CA PRO A 55 -17.07 -17.04 5.50
C PRO A 55 -16.10 -18.10 4.95
N PHE A 56 -15.08 -17.71 4.19
CA PHE A 56 -14.07 -18.59 3.60
C PHE A 56 -12.70 -18.36 4.25
N LYS A 57 -12.48 -18.94 5.43
CA LYS A 57 -11.24 -18.74 6.20
C LYS A 57 -9.99 -19.09 5.37
N GLY A 58 -9.01 -18.21 5.42
CA GLY A 58 -7.72 -18.36 4.75
C GLY A 58 -7.77 -18.08 3.25
N LYS A 59 -8.90 -17.63 2.71
CA LYS A 59 -9.08 -17.31 1.29
C LYS A 59 -9.58 -15.89 1.09
N VAL A 60 -9.23 -15.31 -0.04
CA VAL A 60 -9.76 -14.02 -0.50
C VAL A 60 -10.08 -14.13 -1.98
N PHE A 61 -11.22 -13.59 -2.38
CA PHE A 61 -11.68 -13.61 -3.77
C PHE A 61 -11.82 -12.17 -4.29
N HIS A 62 -11.57 -11.97 -5.57
CA HIS A 62 -11.71 -10.67 -6.26
C HIS A 62 -12.72 -10.74 -7.43
N ASP A 63 -13.30 -11.91 -7.69
CA ASP A 63 -14.28 -12.16 -8.75
C ASP A 63 -15.42 -13.07 -8.26
N TYR A 64 -16.38 -13.33 -9.16
CA TYR A 64 -17.49 -14.25 -8.92
C TYR A 64 -17.12 -15.73 -9.14
N GLU A 65 -15.96 -16.01 -9.71
CA GLU A 65 -15.46 -17.37 -9.98
C GLU A 65 -14.84 -18.01 -8.74
N HIS A 66 -14.61 -17.20 -7.69
CA HIS A 66 -14.06 -17.62 -6.40
C HIS A 66 -12.63 -18.18 -6.52
N GLU A 67 -11.82 -17.58 -7.38
CA GLU A 67 -10.39 -17.87 -7.42
C GLU A 67 -9.67 -17.21 -6.24
N ASP A 68 -8.95 -18.01 -5.45
CA ASP A 68 -8.28 -17.55 -4.24
C ASP A 68 -7.03 -16.72 -4.58
N VAL A 69 -7.18 -15.40 -4.57
CA VAL A 69 -6.10 -14.45 -4.87
C VAL A 69 -5.12 -14.27 -3.71
N TYR A 70 -5.44 -14.73 -2.50
CA TYR A 70 -4.55 -14.61 -1.34
C TYR A 70 -3.43 -15.66 -1.32
N LYS A 71 -3.68 -16.81 -1.95
CA LYS A 71 -2.75 -17.94 -1.94
C LYS A 71 -1.37 -17.54 -2.48
N GLY A 72 -0.33 -17.74 -1.67
CA GLY A 72 1.06 -17.54 -2.08
C GLY A 72 1.51 -16.07 -2.11
N VAL A 73 0.67 -15.12 -1.72
CA VAL A 73 1.07 -13.70 -1.62
C VAL A 73 2.14 -13.53 -0.55
N VAL A 74 3.28 -12.95 -0.94
CA VAL A 74 4.35 -12.54 -0.02
C VAL A 74 4.08 -11.10 0.43
N ILE A 75 3.82 -10.90 1.73
CA ILE A 75 3.51 -9.58 2.31
C ILE A 75 4.75 -9.04 3.03
N ASP A 76 5.34 -7.96 2.51
CA ASP A 76 6.57 -7.35 3.04
C ASP A 76 6.30 -6.35 4.18
N TYR A 77 5.20 -5.61 4.06
CA TYR A 77 4.71 -4.65 5.04
C TYR A 77 3.31 -5.06 5.47
N ARG A 78 3.20 -5.53 6.71
CA ARG A 78 1.98 -6.10 7.29
C ARG A 78 1.44 -5.27 8.45
N GLY A 79 0.13 -5.12 8.53
CA GLY A 79 -0.55 -4.44 9.64
C GLY A 79 0.03 -3.05 9.90
N LYS A 80 0.56 -2.84 11.11
CA LYS A 80 1.17 -1.56 11.55
C LYS A 80 2.33 -1.05 10.69
N ASP A 81 2.94 -1.90 9.87
CA ASP A 81 4.02 -1.49 8.96
C ASP A 81 3.48 -0.82 7.68
N VAL A 82 2.17 -0.93 7.40
CA VAL A 82 1.49 -0.27 6.30
C VAL A 82 1.25 1.20 6.65
N THR A 83 2.32 1.99 6.52
CA THR A 83 2.31 3.41 6.86
C THR A 83 2.73 4.27 5.68
N ARG A 84 2.23 5.51 5.65
CA ARG A 84 2.65 6.55 4.70
C ARG A 84 4.17 6.66 4.62
N ASP A 85 4.82 6.71 5.79
CA ASP A 85 6.25 6.95 5.87
C ASP A 85 7.06 5.77 5.34
N ASN A 86 6.64 4.53 5.64
CA ASN A 86 7.28 3.35 5.08
C ASN A 86 7.08 3.28 3.56
N PHE A 87 5.89 3.62 3.05
CA PHE A 87 5.63 3.66 1.62
C PHE A 87 6.57 4.63 0.89
N LEU A 88 6.69 5.87 1.38
CA LEU A 88 7.62 6.86 0.81
C LEU A 88 9.08 6.44 0.94
N LYS A 89 9.48 5.86 2.08
CA LYS A 89 10.85 5.35 2.28
C LYS A 89 11.18 4.18 1.38
N VAL A 90 10.22 3.27 1.13
CA VAL A 90 10.38 2.18 0.17
C VAL A 90 10.66 2.72 -1.22
N LEU A 91 9.85 3.68 -1.69
CA LEU A 91 10.03 4.32 -3.00
C LEU A 91 11.40 5.00 -3.13
N LYS A 92 11.94 5.54 -2.03
CA LYS A 92 13.25 6.19 -2.00
C LYS A 92 14.43 5.23 -1.76
N GLY A 93 14.20 3.93 -1.63
CA GLY A 93 15.26 2.95 -1.35
C GLY A 93 15.95 3.16 0.00
N ASP A 94 15.19 3.49 1.05
CA ASP A 94 15.70 3.89 2.36
C ASP A 94 16.66 2.86 3.00
N LYS A 95 17.85 3.33 3.39
CA LYS A 95 18.92 2.50 3.93
C LYS A 95 18.65 1.97 5.34
N LYS A 96 17.83 2.65 6.15
CA LYS A 96 17.49 2.18 7.50
C LYS A 96 16.49 1.04 7.44
N LEU A 97 15.50 1.12 6.55
CA LEU A 97 14.60 -0.01 6.27
C LEU A 97 15.39 -1.21 5.74
N GLU A 98 16.30 -0.99 4.79
CA GLU A 98 17.18 -2.04 4.25
C GLU A 98 18.04 -2.70 5.35
N ALA A 99 18.68 -1.89 6.21
CA ALA A 99 19.47 -2.41 7.34
C ALA A 99 18.63 -3.24 8.33
N ASN A 100 17.35 -2.92 8.46
CA ASN A 100 16.37 -3.69 9.25
C ASN A 100 15.76 -4.87 8.47
N LYS A 101 16.39 -5.31 7.37
CA LYS A 101 15.97 -6.43 6.51
C LYS A 101 14.57 -6.25 5.91
N LYS A 102 14.07 -5.02 5.82
CA LYS A 102 12.83 -4.71 5.10
C LYS A 102 13.13 -4.54 3.61
N LYS A 103 12.24 -5.07 2.76
CA LYS A 103 12.34 -4.90 1.31
C LYS A 103 12.09 -3.44 0.94
N VAL A 104 12.95 -2.86 0.12
CA VAL A 104 12.84 -1.49 -0.39
C VAL A 104 13.05 -1.49 -1.91
N LEU A 105 12.65 -0.43 -2.58
CA LEU A 105 12.86 -0.30 -4.01
C LEU A 105 14.36 -0.21 -4.32
N LYS A 106 14.88 -1.19 -5.06
CA LYS A 106 16.27 -1.25 -5.52
C LYS A 106 16.29 -1.32 -7.04
N SER A 107 16.00 -0.21 -7.67
CA SER A 107 15.98 -0.08 -9.12
C SER A 107 16.93 1.00 -9.60
N GLY A 108 17.40 0.84 -10.83
CA GLY A 108 18.30 1.74 -11.52
C GLY A 108 17.74 2.23 -12.86
N PRO A 109 18.57 2.88 -13.69
CA PRO A 109 18.14 3.57 -14.90
C PRO A 109 17.58 2.65 -16.00
N ASN A 110 17.75 1.33 -15.87
CA ASN A 110 17.32 0.36 -16.87
C ASN A 110 16.08 -0.44 -16.45
N ASP A 111 15.63 -0.29 -15.20
CA ASP A 111 14.51 -1.04 -14.63
C ASP A 111 13.23 -0.23 -14.82
N ASN A 112 12.10 -0.86 -15.14
CA ASN A 112 10.82 -0.13 -15.18
C ASN A 112 10.02 -0.40 -13.91
N VAL A 113 9.48 0.64 -13.27
CA VAL A 113 8.76 0.54 -12.00
C VAL A 113 7.26 0.54 -12.25
N PHE A 114 6.53 -0.36 -11.60
CA PHE A 114 5.07 -0.33 -11.57
C PHE A 114 4.59 -0.12 -10.13
N ILE A 115 3.68 0.83 -9.91
CA ILE A 115 3.10 1.11 -8.61
C ILE A 115 1.59 1.01 -8.74
N PHE A 116 0.97 0.25 -7.86
CA PHE A 116 -0.48 0.16 -7.74
C PHE A 116 -0.89 0.48 -6.31
N TYR A 117 -1.75 1.47 -6.18
CA TYR A 117 -2.37 1.84 -4.92
C TYR A 117 -3.87 1.58 -5.04
N SER A 118 -4.46 0.88 -4.06
CA SER A 118 -5.91 0.81 -3.87
C SER A 118 -6.25 1.23 -2.43
N GLY A 119 -7.14 2.20 -2.25
CA GLY A 119 -7.46 2.72 -0.93
C GLY A 119 -8.40 3.92 -0.94
N HIS A 120 -8.63 4.51 0.23
CA HIS A 120 -9.38 5.75 0.30
C HIS A 120 -8.51 6.95 -0.06
N GLY A 121 -9.17 7.97 -0.60
CA GLY A 121 -8.58 9.26 -0.94
C GLY A 121 -9.61 10.38 -0.85
N GLY A 122 -9.11 11.60 -0.98
CA GLY A 122 -9.88 12.83 -1.08
C GLY A 122 -9.16 13.82 -1.98
N ALA A 123 -9.66 15.05 -2.07
CA ALA A 123 -9.03 16.08 -2.88
C ALA A 123 -7.56 16.29 -2.47
N SER A 124 -6.65 15.93 -3.37
CA SER A 124 -5.19 16.04 -3.26
C SER A 124 -4.53 15.18 -2.18
N TYR A 125 -5.15 14.08 -1.74
CA TYR A 125 -4.49 13.09 -0.88
C TYR A 125 -5.04 11.66 -1.01
N ILE A 126 -4.19 10.68 -0.71
CA ILE A 126 -4.59 9.29 -0.41
C ILE A 126 -4.32 8.98 1.07
N THR A 127 -4.91 7.92 1.62
CA THR A 127 -4.90 7.68 3.07
C THR A 127 -4.17 6.41 3.47
N PHE A 128 -3.49 6.47 4.60
CA PHE A 128 -2.84 5.37 5.28
C PHE A 128 -3.36 5.30 6.70
N LEU A 129 -3.44 4.11 7.26
CA LEU A 129 -3.82 3.97 8.65
C LEU A 129 -2.66 4.27 9.59
N LYS A 130 -2.99 4.91 10.71
CA LYS A 130 -2.16 4.86 11.90
C LYS A 130 -2.96 4.20 13.01
N GLU A 131 -2.51 3.03 13.43
CA GLU A 131 -2.93 2.46 14.71
C GLU A 131 -2.40 3.36 15.84
N TYR A 132 -3.31 3.88 16.67
CA TYR A 132 -2.95 4.51 17.93
C TYR A 132 -3.19 3.49 19.04
N GLU A 133 -2.14 3.07 19.74
CA GLU A 133 -2.33 2.51 21.08
C GLU A 133 -2.67 3.67 22.00
N SER A 134 -3.92 3.69 22.47
CA SER A 134 -4.37 4.61 23.50
C SER A 134 -3.48 4.47 24.75
N THR A 135 -2.54 5.38 24.94
CA THR A 135 -1.96 5.62 26.26
C THR A 135 -2.95 6.42 27.09
N SER A 136 -3.66 5.68 27.94
CA SER A 136 -4.26 6.10 29.23
C SER A 136 -5.54 6.96 29.23
N LEU A 137 -6.63 6.27 29.60
CA LEU A 137 -7.73 6.68 30.47
C LEU A 137 -7.87 8.19 30.78
N VAL A 138 -8.88 8.84 30.20
CA VAL A 138 -9.61 9.89 30.92
C VAL A 138 -10.78 9.20 31.62
N THR A 139 -10.68 9.05 32.94
CA THR A 139 -11.79 8.64 33.79
C THR A 139 -12.91 9.65 33.67
N VAL A 140 -13.97 9.30 32.93
CA VAL A 140 -15.27 9.96 33.08
C VAL A 140 -16.05 9.10 34.06
N SER A 141 -16.19 9.59 35.30
CA SER A 141 -17.10 9.01 36.27
C SER A 141 -18.53 9.19 35.79
N SER A 142 -19.18 8.13 35.35
CA SER A 142 -20.61 7.91 35.60
C SER A 142 -21.02 6.51 35.17
N SER A 143 -21.77 5.89 36.07
CA SER A 143 -22.36 4.56 36.06
C SER A 143 -23.19 4.25 34.80
N ALA A 144 -22.80 3.24 34.01
CA ALA A 144 -23.70 2.24 33.44
C ALA A 144 -22.96 1.19 32.55
N SER A 145 -23.11 -0.08 32.93
CA SER A 145 -23.31 -1.28 32.09
C SER A 145 -22.35 -1.60 30.92
N SER A 146 -21.52 -2.63 31.16
CA SER A 146 -20.91 -3.61 30.25
C SER A 146 -21.10 -3.47 28.73
N ARG A 147 -20.12 -2.85 28.08
CA ARG A 147 -19.49 -3.37 26.85
C ARG A 147 -18.18 -2.61 26.65
N ALA A 148 -17.04 -3.28 26.77
CA ALA A 148 -15.75 -2.69 26.41
C ALA A 148 -15.69 -2.56 24.89
N HIS A 149 -16.41 -1.59 24.32
CA HIS A 149 -16.05 -1.03 23.03
C HIS A 149 -14.68 -0.39 23.25
N LYS A 150 -13.62 -1.08 22.82
CA LYS A 150 -12.36 -0.42 22.56
C LYS A 150 -12.69 0.66 21.54
N ASN A 151 -12.80 1.91 21.99
CA ASN A 151 -12.91 3.08 21.12
C ASN A 151 -11.57 3.21 20.40
N PHE A 152 -11.43 2.43 19.34
CA PHE A 152 -10.31 2.45 18.44
C PHE A 152 -10.47 3.69 17.57
N LEU A 153 -9.84 4.79 17.99
CA LEU A 153 -9.81 6.00 17.19
C LEU A 153 -8.88 5.76 16.00
N LEU A 154 -9.47 5.40 14.87
CA LEU A 154 -8.79 5.29 13.58
C LEU A 154 -8.31 6.68 13.16
N VAL A 155 -7.02 6.97 13.38
CA VAL A 155 -6.41 8.19 12.83
C VAL A 155 -5.88 7.87 11.43
N LEU A 156 -6.50 8.48 10.42
CA LEU A 156 -6.01 8.41 9.05
C LEU A 156 -4.86 9.39 8.86
N ARG A 157 -3.71 8.88 8.40
CA ARG A 157 -2.59 9.68 7.92
C ARG A 157 -2.73 9.88 6.42
N GLN A 158 -2.78 11.13 6.01
CA GLN A 158 -2.89 11.49 4.60
C GLN A 158 -1.50 11.52 3.97
N LEU A 159 -1.37 10.94 2.77
CA LEU A 159 -0.29 11.18 1.84
C LEU A 159 -0.78 12.20 0.82
N TYR A 160 -0.28 13.43 0.92
CA TYR A 160 -0.69 14.50 0.02
C TYR A 160 -0.06 14.32 -1.37
N ALA A 161 -0.76 14.83 -2.38
CA ALA A 161 -0.32 14.87 -3.78
C ALA A 161 1.12 15.42 -3.89
N MET A 162 1.41 16.53 -3.22
CA MET A 162 2.73 17.15 -3.25
C MET A 162 3.83 16.19 -2.77
N GLU A 163 3.63 15.49 -1.66
CA GLU A 163 4.64 14.59 -1.09
C GLU A 163 4.89 13.35 -1.96
N LEU A 164 3.83 12.82 -2.59
CA LEU A 164 3.95 11.73 -3.54
C LEU A 164 4.72 12.20 -4.78
N ASN A 165 4.37 13.35 -5.35
CA ASN A 165 5.03 13.89 -6.53
C ASN A 165 6.50 14.28 -6.25
N ASP A 166 6.82 14.85 -5.10
CA ASP A 166 8.19 15.11 -4.66
C ASP A 166 9.01 13.81 -4.59
N THR A 167 8.35 12.71 -4.19
CA THR A 167 8.99 11.40 -4.13
C THR A 167 9.21 10.82 -5.52
N LEU A 168 8.26 10.97 -6.44
CA LEU A 168 8.43 10.58 -7.85
C LEU A 168 9.53 11.42 -8.54
N ALA A 169 9.56 12.73 -8.29
CA ALA A 169 10.60 13.63 -8.78
C ALA A 169 11.98 13.25 -8.22
N TYR A 170 12.06 12.87 -6.94
CA TYR A 170 13.27 12.32 -6.34
C TYR A 170 13.73 11.06 -7.08
N MET A 171 12.82 10.08 -7.27
CA MET A 171 13.14 8.83 -7.98
C MET A 171 13.65 9.08 -9.40
N HIS A 172 13.02 10.00 -10.13
CA HIS A 172 13.44 10.43 -11.46
C HIS A 172 14.84 11.08 -11.41
N SER A 173 15.07 12.02 -10.50
CA SER A 173 16.37 12.71 -10.34
C SER A 173 17.53 11.75 -10.00
N LYS A 174 17.21 10.66 -9.31
CA LYS A 174 18.15 9.60 -8.92
C LYS A 174 18.28 8.49 -9.96
N LYS A 175 17.59 8.61 -11.11
CA LYS A 175 17.56 7.61 -12.18
C LYS A 175 17.20 6.22 -11.64
N MET A 176 16.21 6.16 -10.75
CA MET A 176 15.76 4.91 -10.13
C MET A 176 14.85 4.10 -11.06
N PHE A 177 14.58 4.56 -12.28
CA PHE A 177 13.81 3.83 -13.28
C PHE A 177 14.10 4.33 -14.70
N ASN A 178 13.82 3.48 -15.68
CA ASN A 178 13.70 3.81 -17.10
C ASN A 178 12.29 4.35 -17.41
N LYS A 179 11.26 3.59 -17.03
CA LYS A 179 9.85 3.97 -17.14
C LYS A 179 9.14 3.70 -15.82
N LEU A 180 8.18 4.55 -15.46
CA LEU A 180 7.35 4.36 -14.27
C LEU A 180 5.88 4.42 -14.66
N VAL A 181 5.10 3.44 -14.22
CA VAL A 181 3.64 3.42 -14.36
C VAL A 181 3.04 3.40 -12.96
N LEU A 182 2.12 4.33 -12.68
CA LEU A 182 1.45 4.46 -11.39
C LEU A 182 -0.07 4.40 -11.59
N TYR A 183 -0.70 3.40 -11.00
CA TYR A 183 -2.16 3.26 -10.94
C TYR A 183 -2.63 3.59 -9.52
N VAL A 184 -3.66 4.44 -9.42
CA VAL A 184 -4.22 4.89 -8.13
C VAL A 184 -5.74 4.72 -8.15
N GLU A 185 -6.21 3.67 -7.50
CA GLU A 185 -7.62 3.42 -7.20
C GLU A 185 -7.98 4.09 -5.87
N ALA A 186 -8.62 5.25 -5.95
CA ALA A 186 -9.10 6.03 -4.81
C ALA A 186 -10.11 7.09 -5.25
N CYS A 187 -10.99 7.51 -4.34
CA CYS A 187 -11.82 8.69 -4.58
C CYS A 187 -10.95 9.92 -4.87
N TYR A 188 -11.33 10.71 -5.88
CA TYR A 188 -10.60 11.90 -6.33
C TYR A 188 -9.14 11.62 -6.76
N SER A 189 -8.78 10.40 -7.15
CA SER A 189 -7.40 10.04 -7.54
C SER A 189 -6.79 10.96 -8.61
N GLY A 190 -7.59 11.47 -9.56
CA GLY A 190 -7.12 12.45 -10.55
C GLY A 190 -6.55 13.74 -9.95
N SER A 191 -6.98 14.12 -8.74
CA SER A 191 -6.43 15.28 -8.02
C SER A 191 -5.02 15.06 -7.47
N MET A 192 -4.52 13.81 -7.43
CA MET A 192 -3.15 13.51 -7.02
C MET A 192 -2.09 14.00 -8.02
N PHE A 193 -2.50 14.31 -9.24
CA PHE A 193 -1.59 14.64 -10.35
C PHE A 193 -1.89 15.97 -11.04
N LYS A 194 -3.06 16.55 -10.77
CA LYS A 194 -3.48 17.82 -11.35
C LYS A 194 -2.54 18.96 -10.92
N ASP A 195 -1.92 19.61 -11.89
CA ASP A 195 -1.00 20.75 -11.69
C ASP A 195 0.28 20.42 -10.89
N VAL A 196 0.62 19.13 -10.71
CA VAL A 196 1.80 18.70 -9.92
C VAL A 196 2.87 17.98 -10.76
N ILE A 197 2.52 17.34 -11.88
CA ILE A 197 3.50 16.67 -12.75
C ILE A 197 3.95 17.64 -13.86
N PRO A 198 5.25 17.96 -13.98
CA PRO A 198 5.77 18.73 -15.10
C PRO A 198 5.54 18.00 -16.44
N SER A 199 5.16 18.73 -17.49
CA SER A 199 4.80 18.20 -18.81
C SER A 199 5.88 17.36 -19.52
N HIS A 200 7.11 17.33 -19.00
CA HIS A 200 8.26 16.65 -19.57
C HIS A 200 8.60 15.30 -18.88
N MET A 201 7.75 14.81 -17.98
CA MET A 201 7.93 13.52 -17.30
C MET A 201 7.16 12.34 -17.94
N GLY A 202 6.66 12.50 -19.17
CA GLY A 202 5.92 11.46 -19.93
C GLY A 202 6.76 10.77 -21.00
#